data_AF-A0A081BSK6-F1
#
_entry.id   AF-A0A081BSK6-F1
#
_cell.length_a   1.000
_cell.length_b   1.000
_cell.length_c   1.000
_cell.angle_alpha   90.00
_cell.angle_beta   90.00
_cell.angle_gamma   90.00
#
_symmetry.space_group_name_H-M   'P 1'
#
loop_
_entity.id
_entity.type
_entity.pdbx_description
1 polymer ?
#
loop_
_entity_poly.entity_id
_entity_poly.type
_entity_poly.pdbx_seq_one_letter_code
_entity_poly.pdbx_strand_id
1 'polypeptide(L)'
;MYGFGQKKTPQPFVSACDKFIYTEVLRQIDEQSVMQSVKQLTQSEEKETQAEQQKLIALLINSVEAVSDDTGWATLASVGSTITNQTPDFDPRLYGHKKLRDLVNSLQLFEIKEMSSSDGRSKAIYIRNKSHK
;
A
#
# COMPACT_ATOMS: atom_id res chain seq x y z
N MET A 1 7.94 -18.91 -2.21
CA MET A 1 8.90 -18.57 -3.27
C MET A 1 8.93 -17.07 -3.46
N TYR A 2 10.12 -16.46 -3.36
CA TYR A 2 10.33 -15.04 -3.64
C TYR A 2 10.88 -14.86 -5.06
N GLY A 3 10.32 -13.93 -5.82
CA GLY A 3 10.77 -13.54 -7.15
C GLY A 3 11.30 -12.11 -7.18
N PHE A 4 12.19 -11.83 -8.13
CA PHE A 4 12.76 -10.50 -8.36
C PHE A 4 12.76 -10.18 -9.86
N GLY A 5 12.41 -8.95 -10.24
CA GLY A 5 12.48 -8.53 -11.63
C GLY A 5 12.10 -7.07 -11.88
N GLN A 6 11.89 -6.71 -13.14
CA GLN A 6 11.59 -5.34 -13.57
C GLN A 6 10.10 -5.15 -13.82
N LYS A 7 9.61 -3.90 -13.91
CA LYS A 7 8.19 -3.62 -14.20
C LYS A 7 7.72 -4.25 -15.53
N LYS A 8 8.66 -4.45 -16.48
CA LYS A 8 8.40 -5.11 -17.77
C LYS A 8 8.32 -6.65 -17.71
N THR A 9 8.48 -7.26 -16.55
CA THR A 9 8.41 -8.72 -16.41
C THR A 9 6.98 -9.21 -16.71
N PRO A 10 6.79 -10.23 -17.58
CA PRO A 10 5.46 -10.69 -17.95
C PRO A 10 4.68 -11.22 -16.73
N GLN A 11 3.38 -10.89 -16.68
CA GLN A 11 2.49 -11.20 -15.55
C GLN A 11 2.48 -12.69 -15.13
N PRO A 12 2.59 -13.69 -16.03
CA PRO A 12 2.69 -15.10 -15.63
C PRO A 12 3.90 -15.43 -14.75
N PHE A 13 5.01 -14.70 -14.87
CA PHE A 13 6.19 -14.92 -14.02
C PHE A 13 6.03 -14.27 -12.65
N VAL A 14 5.30 -13.14 -12.59
CA VAL A 14 4.98 -12.45 -11.33
C VAL A 14 4.00 -13.29 -10.51
N SER A 15 2.95 -13.80 -11.14
CA SER A 15 1.90 -14.59 -10.47
C SER A 15 2.34 -15.97 -10.00
N ALA A 16 3.45 -16.50 -10.54
CA ALA A 16 4.03 -17.77 -10.08
C ALA A 16 4.75 -17.66 -8.72
N CYS A 17 5.03 -16.43 -8.26
CA CYS A 17 5.73 -16.18 -7.00
C CYS A 17 4.75 -15.85 -5.87
N ASP A 18 5.05 -16.28 -4.64
CA ASP A 18 4.29 -15.87 -3.44
C ASP A 18 4.56 -14.41 -3.08
N LYS A 19 5.71 -13.88 -3.48
CA LYS A 19 6.04 -12.45 -3.39
C LYS A 19 7.02 -12.07 -4.49
N PHE A 20 6.74 -10.98 -5.19
CA PHE A 20 7.59 -10.47 -6.25
C PHE A 20 8.10 -9.07 -5.91
N ILE A 21 9.42 -8.87 -5.96
CA ILE A 21 10.05 -7.58 -5.64
C ILE A 21 10.60 -6.94 -6.91
N TYR A 22 10.16 -5.71 -7.18
CA TYR A 22 10.65 -4.93 -8.31
C TYR A 22 12.03 -4.33 -8.00
N THR A 23 12.99 -4.55 -8.89
CA THR A 23 14.39 -4.09 -8.73
C THR A 23 14.53 -2.57 -8.71
N GLU A 24 13.58 -1.85 -9.30
CA GLU A 24 13.49 -0.40 -9.32
C GLU A 24 13.30 0.18 -7.91
N VAL A 25 12.56 -0.53 -7.06
CA VAL A 25 12.35 -0.17 -5.66
C VAL A 25 13.66 -0.25 -4.86
N LEU A 26 14.56 -1.16 -5.20
CA LEU A 26 15.81 -1.36 -4.48
C LEU A 26 16.82 -0.24 -4.74
N ARG A 27 16.87 0.31 -5.97
CA ARG A 27 17.72 1.46 -6.30
C ARG A 27 17.34 2.72 -5.52
N GLN A 28 16.05 2.91 -5.25
CA GLN A 28 15.57 4.06 -4.49
C GLN A 28 15.99 4.04 -3.01
N ILE A 29 16.50 2.92 -2.49
CA ILE A 29 16.95 2.82 -1.08
C ILE A 29 18.36 3.43 -0.93
N ASP A 30 19.21 3.39 -1.96
CA ASP A 30 20.58 3.93 -1.94
C ASP A 30 20.62 5.47 -2.10
N GLU A 31 19.61 6.07 -2.74
CA GLU A 31 19.61 7.51 -3.07
C GLU A 31 18.93 8.39 -2.00
N GLN A 32 18.51 7.84 -0.86
CA GLN A 32 17.76 8.58 0.17
C GLN A 32 18.64 9.30 1.22
N SER A 33 19.73 9.93 0.79
CA SER A 33 20.31 11.05 1.54
C SER A 33 20.22 12.40 0.84
N VAL A 34 19.67 12.45 -0.38
CA VAL A 34 19.54 13.72 -1.10
C VAL A 34 18.16 13.81 -1.74
N MET A 35 17.51 14.95 -1.53
CA MET A 35 16.38 15.46 -2.32
C MET A 35 14.96 15.06 -1.90
N GLN A 36 14.35 15.93 -1.10
CA GLN A 36 12.93 16.28 -1.21
C GLN A 36 12.61 17.01 -2.54
N SER A 37 13.13 16.58 -3.68
CA SER A 37 12.80 17.15 -4.99
C SER A 37 12.89 16.01 -5.97
N VAL A 38 11.78 15.55 -6.56
CA VAL A 38 11.23 16.20 -7.75
C VAL A 38 9.70 16.15 -7.68
N LYS A 39 9.09 17.28 -7.33
CA LYS A 39 7.81 17.67 -7.94
C LYS A 39 8.08 17.61 -9.45
N GLN A 40 7.32 16.80 -10.21
CA GLN A 40 7.30 16.75 -11.69
C GLN A 40 8.10 15.62 -12.36
N LEU A 41 7.40 14.53 -12.71
CA LEU A 41 7.47 13.92 -14.04
C LEU A 41 6.00 13.67 -14.45
N THR A 42 5.32 14.74 -14.88
CA THR A 42 4.85 14.93 -16.27
C THR A 42 3.66 14.04 -16.66
N GLN A 43 2.45 14.52 -16.34
CA GLN A 43 1.35 14.87 -17.26
C GLN A 43 1.11 14.09 -18.58
N SER A 44 1.64 12.88 -18.74
CA SER A 44 1.52 12.08 -19.97
C SER A 44 1.15 10.61 -19.71
N GLU A 45 1.09 10.18 -18.44
CA GLU A 45 0.58 8.88 -17.99
C GLU A 45 -0.83 8.98 -17.36
N GLU A 46 -1.44 10.17 -17.34
CA GLU A 46 -2.59 10.52 -16.47
C GLU A 46 -3.84 9.63 -16.61
N LYS A 47 -4.01 8.93 -17.73
CA LYS A 47 -5.14 7.98 -17.91
C LYS A 47 -4.84 6.58 -17.41
N GLU A 48 -3.59 6.12 -17.50
CA GLU A 48 -3.18 4.83 -16.96
C GLU A 48 -2.97 4.93 -15.45
N THR A 49 -2.39 6.03 -14.96
CA THR A 49 -2.18 6.28 -13.53
C THR A 49 -3.49 6.45 -12.75
N GLN A 50 -4.53 7.05 -13.36
CA GLN A 50 -5.84 7.17 -12.71
C GLN A 50 -6.51 5.81 -12.53
N ALA A 51 -6.44 4.93 -13.52
CA ALA A 51 -7.00 3.58 -13.42
C ALA A 51 -6.23 2.75 -12.37
N GLU A 52 -4.90 2.86 -12.33
CA GLU A 52 -4.07 2.22 -11.30
C GLU A 52 -4.37 2.78 -9.90
N GLN A 53 -4.57 4.10 -9.77
CA GLN A 53 -4.93 4.75 -8.51
C GLN A 53 -6.34 4.36 -8.05
N GLN A 54 -7.31 4.22 -8.97
CA GLN A 54 -8.65 3.72 -8.66
C GLN A 54 -8.61 2.26 -8.21
N LYS A 55 -7.82 1.41 -8.88
CA LYS A 55 -7.60 0.02 -8.46
C LYS A 55 -6.98 -0.05 -7.07
N LEU A 56 -5.99 0.79 -6.79
CA LEU A 56 -5.37 0.90 -5.47
C LEU A 56 -6.41 1.28 -4.40
N ILE A 57 -7.21 2.31 -4.66
CA ILE A 57 -8.25 2.77 -3.73
C ILE A 57 -9.27 1.65 -3.48
N ALA A 58 -9.74 0.99 -4.55
CA ALA A 58 -10.68 -0.14 -4.44
C ALA A 58 -10.07 -1.30 -3.63
N LEU A 59 -8.81 -1.65 -3.88
CA LEU A 59 -8.09 -2.68 -3.13
C LEU A 59 -8.02 -2.33 -1.63
N LEU A 60 -7.67 -1.10 -1.30
CA LEU A 60 -7.59 -0.64 0.09
C LEU A 60 -8.96 -0.65 0.77
N ILE A 61 -10.01 -0.16 0.10
CA ILE A 61 -11.37 -0.17 0.64
C ILE A 61 -11.83 -1.61 0.89
N ASN A 62 -11.74 -2.49 -0.11
CA ASN A 62 -12.14 -3.89 0.01
C ASN A 62 -11.35 -4.62 1.10
N SER A 63 -10.04 -4.34 1.22
CA SER A 63 -9.19 -4.94 2.25
C SER A 63 -9.57 -4.47 3.65
N VAL A 64 -9.92 -3.19 3.81
CA VAL A 64 -10.41 -2.64 5.08
C VAL A 64 -11.75 -3.26 5.43
N GLU A 65 -12.71 -3.29 4.51
CA GLU A 65 -14.04 -3.86 4.75
C GLU A 65 -13.98 -5.35 5.09
N ALA A 66 -13.10 -6.12 4.45
CA ALA A 66 -12.94 -7.55 4.70
C ALA A 66 -12.38 -7.88 6.09
N VAL A 67 -11.70 -6.94 6.75
CA VAL A 67 -11.09 -7.16 8.07
C VAL A 67 -11.53 -6.15 9.14
N SER A 68 -12.55 -5.35 8.83
CA SER A 68 -13.16 -4.44 9.80
C SER A 68 -14.00 -5.22 10.81
N ASP A 69 -13.99 -4.75 12.04
CA ASP A 69 -14.89 -5.23 13.10
C ASP A 69 -16.29 -4.62 12.96
N ASP A 70 -17.21 -4.99 13.87
CA ASP A 70 -18.58 -4.48 13.92
C ASP A 70 -18.66 -2.95 14.10
N THR A 71 -17.56 -2.32 14.51
CA THR A 71 -17.46 -0.85 14.68
C THR A 71 -16.87 -0.15 13.45
N GLY A 72 -16.55 -0.92 12.42
CA GLY A 72 -15.95 -0.47 11.16
C GLY A 72 -14.45 -0.18 11.25
N TRP A 73 -13.77 -0.57 12.33
CA TRP A 73 -12.33 -0.37 12.48
C TRP A 73 -11.57 -1.65 12.09
N ALA A 74 -10.52 -1.49 11.31
CA ALA A 74 -9.61 -2.56 10.95
C ALA A 74 -8.21 -2.26 11.47
N THR A 75 -7.47 -3.27 11.93
CA THR A 75 -6.05 -3.06 12.25
C THR A 75 -5.24 -2.94 10.95
N LEU A 76 -4.30 -1.99 10.90
CA LEU A 76 -3.43 -1.79 9.74
C LEU A 76 -2.60 -3.05 9.42
N ALA A 77 -2.26 -3.83 10.45
CA ALA A 77 -1.56 -5.11 10.28
C ALA A 77 -2.41 -6.14 9.54
N SER A 78 -3.68 -6.32 9.95
CA SER A 78 -4.60 -7.22 9.25
C SER A 78 -4.83 -6.77 7.81
N VAL A 79 -5.01 -5.46 7.58
CA VAL A 79 -5.18 -4.90 6.24
C VAL A 79 -3.96 -5.16 5.36
N GLY A 80 -2.75 -4.93 5.87
CA GLY A 80 -1.51 -5.20 5.13
C GLY A 80 -1.35 -6.68 4.77
N SER A 81 -1.71 -7.59 5.67
CA SER A 81 -1.71 -9.03 5.40
C SER A 81 -2.72 -9.41 4.31
N THR A 82 -3.94 -8.87 4.37
CA THR A 82 -4.97 -9.09 3.34
C THR A 82 -4.52 -8.60 1.97
N ILE A 83 -3.95 -7.39 1.89
CA ILE A 83 -3.43 -6.83 0.64
C ILE A 83 -2.32 -7.71 0.07
N THR A 84 -1.38 -8.17 0.91
CA THR A 84 -0.27 -9.01 0.45
C THR A 84 -0.77 -10.36 -0.08
N ASN A 85 -1.82 -10.92 0.53
CA ASN A 85 -2.42 -12.17 0.08
C ASN A 85 -3.22 -12.02 -1.22
N GLN A 86 -3.91 -10.88 -1.41
CA GLN A 86 -4.70 -10.61 -2.62
C GLN A 86 -3.85 -10.09 -3.78
N THR A 87 -2.77 -9.39 -3.48
CA THR A 87 -1.91 -8.70 -4.45
C THR A 87 -0.45 -8.83 -4.00
N PRO A 88 0.22 -9.97 -4.29
CA PRO A 88 1.59 -10.25 -3.86
C PRO A 88 2.67 -9.28 -4.35
N ASP A 89 2.38 -8.55 -5.43
CA ASP A 89 3.21 -7.53 -6.07
C ASP A 89 2.97 -6.11 -5.52
N PHE A 90 2.04 -5.96 -4.56
CA PHE A 90 1.77 -4.68 -3.93
C PHE A 90 2.96 -4.17 -3.10
N ASP A 91 3.45 -2.98 -3.42
CA ASP A 91 4.47 -2.28 -2.64
C ASP A 91 4.14 -0.77 -2.53
N PRO A 92 3.96 -0.21 -1.31
CA PRO A 92 3.75 1.22 -1.10
C PRO A 92 4.80 2.14 -1.72
N ARG A 93 6.02 1.62 -1.93
CA ARG A 93 7.14 2.39 -2.48
C ARG A 93 6.96 2.68 -3.96
N LEU A 94 6.24 1.82 -4.68
CA LEU A 94 5.84 2.08 -6.08
C LEU A 94 4.96 3.33 -6.19
N TYR A 95 4.30 3.72 -5.09
CA TYR A 95 3.46 4.92 -4.98
C TYR A 95 4.16 6.07 -4.23
N GLY A 96 5.47 5.99 -4.01
CA GLY A 96 6.26 7.04 -3.34
C GLY A 96 6.18 7.05 -1.81
N HIS A 97 5.66 5.98 -1.19
CA HIS A 97 5.51 5.90 0.27
C HIS A 97 6.37 4.79 0.89
N LYS A 98 7.10 5.10 1.97
CA LYS A 98 7.94 4.11 2.68
C LYS A 98 7.14 3.07 3.44
N LYS A 99 5.99 3.46 3.97
CA LYS A 99 5.12 2.64 4.81
C LYS A 99 3.69 2.68 4.29
N LEU A 100 2.96 1.57 4.47
CA LEU A 100 1.53 1.49 4.14
C LEU A 100 0.71 2.57 4.86
N ARG A 101 1.05 2.88 6.12
CA ARG A 101 0.43 3.98 6.87
C ARG A 101 0.49 5.32 6.12
N ASP A 102 1.66 5.64 5.56
CA ASP A 102 1.90 6.92 4.90
C ASP A 102 1.10 7.02 3.59
N LEU A 103 0.98 5.89 2.86
CA LEU A 103 0.13 5.77 1.68
C LEU A 103 -1.35 5.93 2.01
N VAL A 104 -1.84 5.23 3.03
CA VAL A 104 -3.25 5.32 3.46
C VAL A 104 -3.59 6.74 3.92
N ASN A 105 -2.65 7.41 4.60
CA ASN A 105 -2.80 8.79 5.05
C ASN A 105 -2.80 9.80 3.89
N SER A 106 -2.00 9.59 2.85
CA SER A 106 -1.94 10.51 1.70
C SER A 106 -3.22 10.52 0.87
N LEU A 107 -3.94 9.41 0.82
CA LEU A 107 -5.23 9.30 0.13
C LEU A 107 -6.36 10.10 0.78
N GLN A 108 -6.25 10.47 2.05
CA GLN A 108 -7.26 11.22 2.80
C GLN A 108 -8.67 10.60 2.86
N LEU A 109 -8.85 9.36 2.40
CA LEU A 109 -10.12 8.60 2.42
C LEU A 109 -10.36 7.82 3.72
N PHE A 110 -9.32 7.65 4.53
CA PHE A 110 -9.37 6.82 5.73
C PHE A 110 -9.17 7.66 7.00
N GLU A 111 -9.90 7.32 8.05
CA GLU A 111 -9.59 7.74 9.41
C GLU A 111 -8.52 6.82 9.97
N ILE A 112 -7.49 7.39 10.61
CA ILE A 112 -6.40 6.65 11.21
C ILE A 112 -6.35 6.98 12.70
N LYS A 113 -6.34 5.95 13.54
CA LYS A 113 -6.19 6.09 15.00
C LYS A 113 -5.10 5.17 15.52
N GLU A 114 -4.34 5.65 16.50
CA GLU A 114 -3.47 4.82 17.30
C GLU A 114 -4.19 4.46 18.59
N MET A 115 -4.38 3.18 18.83
CA MET A 115 -4.99 2.68 20.07
C MET A 115 -4.00 1.76 20.77
N SER A 116 -3.97 1.79 22.10
CA SER A 116 -3.24 0.79 22.87
C SER A 116 -3.84 -0.58 22.57
N SER A 117 -3.00 -1.51 22.13
CA SER A 117 -3.39 -2.90 21.98
C SER A 117 -3.83 -3.47 23.33
N SER A 118 -4.60 -4.55 23.33
CA SER A 118 -5.19 -5.16 24.53
C SER A 118 -4.20 -5.48 25.66
N ASP A 119 -2.92 -5.68 25.34
CA ASP A 119 -1.84 -5.95 26.30
C ASP A 119 -1.20 -4.68 26.90
N GLY A 120 -1.57 -3.48 26.44
CA GLY A 120 -1.07 -2.18 26.93
C GLY A 120 0.40 -1.87 26.61
N ARG A 121 1.17 -2.85 26.14
CA ARG A 121 2.61 -2.73 25.82
C ARG A 121 2.89 -2.24 24.40
N SER A 122 1.93 -2.36 23.49
CA SER A 122 2.08 -1.98 22.08
C SER A 122 0.95 -1.08 21.61
N LYS A 123 1.28 -0.15 20.72
CA LYS A 123 0.29 0.68 20.01
C LYS A 123 -0.04 0.01 18.69
N ALA A 124 -1.32 -0.26 18.46
CA ALA A 124 -1.83 -0.72 17.19
C ALA A 124 -2.43 0.45 16.41
N ILE A 125 -2.19 0.48 15.11
CA ILE A 125 -2.78 1.46 14.21
C ILE A 125 -4.06 0.85 13.66
N TYR A 126 -5.15 1.58 13.79
CA TYR A 126 -6.45 1.23 13.25
C TYR A 126 -6.83 2.21 12.16
N ILE A 127 -7.48 1.67 11.13
CA ILE A 127 -7.97 2.44 10.00
C ILE A 127 -9.45 2.13 9.75
N ARG A 128 -10.18 3.15 9.32
CA ARG A 128 -11.60 3.04 8.98
C ARG A 128 -11.90 3.91 7.76
N ASN A 129 -12.82 3.48 6.90
CA ASN A 129 -13.26 4.27 5.76
C ASN A 129 -14.08 5.49 6.22
N LYS A 130 -13.74 6.71 5.77
CA LYS A 130 -14.49 7.95 6.09
C LYS A 130 -15.88 7.98 5.45
N SER A 131 -16.06 7.28 4.34
CA SER A 131 -17.33 7.24 3.60
C SER A 131 -18.38 6.33 4.24
N HIS A 132 -18.03 5.59 5.31
CA HIS A 132 -18.94 4.70 6.02
C HIS A 132 -19.82 5.45 7.04
N LYS A 133 -20.38 6.59 6.62
CA LYS A 133 -21.20 7.49 7.44
C LYS A 133 -22.67 7.43 7.02
#